data_AF-A0A8C5DUF2-F1
#
_entry.id   AF-A0A8C5DUF2-F1
#
_cell.length_a   1.000
_cell.length_b   1.000
_cell.length_c   1.000
_cell.angle_alpha   90.00
_cell.angle_beta   90.00
_cell.angle_gamma   90.00
#
_symmetry.space_group_name_H-M   'P 1'
#
loop_
_entity.id
_entity.type
_entity.pdbx_description
1 polymer ?
#
loop_
_entity_poly.entity_id
_entity_poly.type
_entity_poly.pdbx_seq_one_letter_code
_entity_poly.pdbx_strand_id
1 'polypeptide(L)'
;MDDKSPNFDGAHPDNKDHSLVSNGRNSQPLSHGLKIIQNIGFLYQEYRDTSKQQEIEQRRQRENLSPVKTGTLAAGSAVVSPPVLQLQLRNNTHSLSLWQNLEAVLASGLLNQLEPKEIIMQETMFELITSEASYYKSLEILETHFLRNPLLVNTLSQSDMHFLFSNIEEVMKASERFLMDLEHRIEESIWISDVCDIVHHHAVEHFSVFITYVINQVYQEKNYRRILEGNQRFRETMFLLENHPHVRGLSFTSFLILPFQRITRLKLLVQVSLTTIVKECNEGVRKMSRTEELISISQTLEFKSKSVPIISHSRWLLKKGEVQLMAGPKSNRTMRSRKLYQPVYLFLFNNLLLVTKRSGEKFHVLDSCTRAMLRTEDLEDHGQLLANVFNLRLLENQEDRNVNYMLKATSMSDKLRWMCALTPSRRTRFMSTSSHQPDSPQVQCIQSYSAQEPDEISTEMADVLNLLECTDDGWMMGERLHDGERGWFPGRVVEEIQSKEVRAQNLREAFKIQHAHEGGKHKDLTFKALLSPLVEVTLNSLTHL
;
A
#
# COMPACT_ATOMS: atom_id res chain seq x y z
N MET A 1 -39.63 57.10 -45.63
CA MET A 1 -40.19 55.73 -45.61
C MET A 1 -39.66 55.08 -44.35
N ASP A 2 -40.28 55.25 -43.18
CA ASP A 2 -41.72 55.25 -42.85
C ASP A 2 -42.34 53.87 -43.11
N ASP A 3 -43.05 53.21 -42.19
CA ASP A 3 -43.42 53.54 -40.80
C ASP A 3 -44.01 52.27 -40.10
N LYS A 4 -44.39 52.38 -38.82
CA LYS A 4 -45.40 51.58 -38.07
C LYS A 4 -44.99 50.32 -37.33
N SER A 5 -44.90 50.48 -36.01
CA SER A 5 -45.46 49.54 -35.03
C SER A 5 -47.01 49.55 -35.06
N PRO A 6 -47.66 48.73 -34.23
CA PRO A 6 -48.64 49.35 -33.33
C PRO A 6 -48.45 48.95 -31.86
N ASN A 7 -48.91 49.83 -30.97
CA ASN A 7 -48.98 49.65 -29.52
C ASN A 7 -50.44 49.36 -29.09
N PHE A 8 -50.68 48.79 -27.91
CA PHE A 8 -51.97 48.88 -27.23
C PHE A 8 -51.82 48.80 -25.69
N ASP A 9 -52.28 49.84 -25.01
CA ASP A 9 -52.24 50.02 -23.55
C ASP A 9 -53.49 49.46 -22.83
N GLY A 10 -53.39 49.25 -21.50
CA GLY A 10 -54.38 48.50 -20.71
C GLY A 10 -54.58 48.86 -19.23
N ALA A 11 -54.34 50.12 -18.84
CA ALA A 11 -54.84 50.84 -17.64
C ALA A 11 -54.86 50.20 -16.21
N HIS A 12 -54.27 50.94 -15.26
CA HIS A 12 -54.50 50.93 -13.79
C HIS A 12 -55.89 51.54 -13.42
N PRO A 13 -56.35 51.64 -12.13
CA PRO A 13 -55.64 51.66 -10.82
C PRO A 13 -56.11 50.50 -9.88
N ASP A 14 -56.18 50.50 -8.54
CA ASP A 14 -55.92 51.41 -7.39
C ASP A 14 -55.81 50.55 -6.08
N ASN A 15 -55.40 50.94 -4.86
CA ASN A 15 -54.82 52.16 -4.24
C ASN A 15 -53.98 51.73 -2.97
N LYS A 16 -53.88 52.63 -1.98
CA LYS A 16 -53.31 52.61 -0.59
C LYS A 16 -53.92 51.57 0.39
N ASP A 17 -53.37 51.29 1.58
CA ASP A 17 -52.62 52.19 2.51
C ASP A 17 -51.56 51.54 3.45
N HIS A 18 -50.85 52.39 4.20
CA HIS A 18 -49.63 52.15 5.02
C HIS A 18 -49.61 51.04 6.10
N SER A 19 -48.42 50.45 6.33
CA SER A 19 -47.71 50.49 7.64
C SER A 19 -46.22 50.09 7.53
N LEU A 20 -45.35 50.60 8.42
CA LEU A 20 -43.96 50.16 8.57
C LEU A 20 -43.83 49.19 9.75
N VAL A 21 -43.09 48.09 9.57
CA VAL A 21 -42.33 47.44 10.65
C VAL A 21 -40.97 47.01 10.10
N SER A 22 -39.90 47.55 10.66
CA SER A 22 -38.53 47.05 10.46
C SER A 22 -38.19 45.97 11.49
N ASN A 23 -37.63 44.84 11.05
CA ASN A 23 -36.60 44.15 11.83
C ASN A 23 -35.76 43.27 10.90
N GLY A 24 -34.44 43.44 10.95
CA GLY A 24 -33.53 42.85 9.98
C GLY A 24 -33.08 41.43 10.34
N ARG A 25 -32.78 40.65 9.30
CA ARG A 25 -31.71 39.64 9.33
C ARG A 25 -30.75 39.95 8.20
N ASN A 26 -29.49 40.24 8.54
CA ASN A 26 -28.44 40.43 7.54
C ASN A 26 -28.11 39.09 6.88
N SER A 27 -28.74 38.81 5.75
CA SER A 27 -28.24 37.84 4.78
C SER A 27 -27.04 38.43 4.03
N GLN A 28 -25.94 38.68 4.73
CA GLN A 28 -24.66 38.92 4.06
C GLN A 28 -24.25 37.59 3.40
N PRO A 29 -23.99 37.55 2.08
CA PRO A 29 -23.34 36.38 1.50
C PRO A 29 -21.95 36.26 2.13
N LEU A 30 -21.55 35.04 2.48
CA LEU A 30 -20.23 34.76 3.06
C LEU A 30 -19.15 34.86 1.98
N SER A 31 -18.82 36.09 1.55
CA SER A 31 -17.65 36.41 0.72
C SER A 31 -16.34 36.28 1.51
N HIS A 32 -16.23 35.20 2.27
CA HIS A 32 -15.19 34.87 3.25
C HIS A 32 -14.38 33.62 2.85
N GLY A 33 -14.61 33.14 1.62
CA GLY A 33 -13.99 31.95 1.06
C GLY A 33 -12.49 31.85 1.29
N LEU A 34 -12.06 30.63 1.60
CA LEU A 34 -10.68 30.13 1.55
C LEU A 34 -9.59 30.80 2.40
N LYS A 35 -9.88 31.84 3.20
CA LYS A 35 -8.89 32.35 4.19
C LYS A 35 -8.46 31.30 5.23
N ILE A 36 -9.25 30.27 5.48
CA ILE A 36 -8.90 29.17 6.39
C ILE A 36 -7.82 28.27 5.78
N ILE A 37 -7.89 28.03 4.46
CA ILE A 37 -7.07 27.03 3.77
C ILE A 37 -5.82 27.67 3.12
N GLN A 38 -5.94 28.87 2.57
CA GLN A 38 -4.81 29.65 2.03
C GLN A 38 -3.72 29.92 3.10
N ASN A 39 -4.12 30.00 4.38
CA ASN A 39 -3.22 30.20 5.53
C ASN A 39 -2.58 28.90 6.07
N ILE A 40 -2.75 27.75 5.42
CA ILE A 40 -2.08 26.49 5.82
C ILE A 40 -0.56 26.66 5.68
N GLY A 41 0.09 26.88 6.83
CA GLY A 41 1.49 27.25 6.95
C GLY A 41 2.48 26.08 6.94
N PHE A 42 2.05 24.86 6.67
CA PHE A 42 2.81 23.61 6.76
C PHE A 42 2.66 22.74 5.52
N LEU A 43 3.70 21.99 5.19
CA LEU A 43 3.73 21.02 4.09
C LEU A 43 3.14 19.66 4.53
N TYR A 44 2.76 18.83 3.56
CA TYR A 44 2.12 17.54 3.83
C TYR A 44 3.03 16.57 4.59
N GLN A 45 4.35 16.65 4.38
CA GLN A 45 5.34 15.90 5.13
C GLN A 45 5.34 16.31 6.62
N GLU A 46 5.41 17.61 6.90
CA GLU A 46 5.31 18.16 8.28
C GLU A 46 3.98 17.77 8.94
N TYR A 47 2.88 17.89 8.21
CA TYR A 47 1.54 17.49 8.63
C TYR A 47 1.47 16.01 9.02
N ARG A 48 1.91 15.13 8.11
CA ARG A 48 1.86 13.67 8.24
C ARG A 48 2.69 13.20 9.43
N ASP A 49 3.89 13.71 9.58
CA ASP A 49 4.80 13.22 10.62
C ASP A 49 4.44 13.83 11.99
N THR A 50 3.88 15.05 12.04
CA THR A 50 3.17 15.58 13.24
C THR A 50 1.99 14.69 13.64
N SER A 51 1.13 14.33 12.68
CA SER A 51 -0.04 13.46 12.91
C SER A 51 0.38 12.08 13.45
N LYS A 52 1.42 11.47 12.89
CA LYS A 52 2.00 10.21 13.39
C LYS A 52 2.59 10.35 14.79
N GLN A 53 3.37 11.40 15.05
CA GLN A 53 4.02 11.59 16.34
C GLN A 53 3.00 11.85 17.45
N GLN A 54 1.92 12.57 17.16
CA GLN A 54 0.77 12.70 18.05
C GLN A 54 0.09 11.35 18.33
N GLU A 55 -0.05 10.47 17.32
CA GLU A 55 -0.63 9.13 17.52
C GLU A 55 0.27 8.23 18.38
N ILE A 56 1.58 8.25 18.16
CA ILE A 56 2.57 7.52 18.97
C ILE A 56 2.56 8.01 20.42
N GLU A 57 2.48 9.32 20.62
CA GLU A 57 2.45 9.92 21.96
C GLU A 57 1.12 9.62 22.68
N GLN A 58 -0.02 9.58 21.97
CA GLN A 58 -1.29 9.11 22.53
C GLN A 58 -1.22 7.65 23.00
N ARG A 59 -0.53 6.77 22.27
CA ARG A 59 -0.32 5.36 22.68
C ARG A 59 0.50 5.29 23.97
N ARG A 60 1.64 5.99 24.01
CA ARG A 60 2.51 6.12 25.21
C ARG A 60 1.79 6.71 26.41
N GLN A 61 0.91 7.69 26.21
CA GLN A 61 0.15 8.30 27.30
C GLN A 61 -0.95 7.37 27.83
N ARG A 62 -1.59 6.55 26.98
CA ARG A 62 -2.48 5.46 27.45
C ARG A 62 -1.70 4.42 28.27
N GLU A 63 -0.50 4.05 27.85
CA GLU A 63 0.38 3.12 28.58
C GLU A 63 0.84 3.71 29.93
N ASN A 64 1.24 4.97 29.97
CA ASN A 64 1.58 5.67 31.23
C ASN A 64 0.38 5.98 32.14
N LEU A 65 -0.86 5.93 31.62
CA LEU A 65 -2.08 6.17 32.38
C LEU A 65 -2.61 4.92 33.12
N SER A 66 -1.99 3.74 32.98
CA SER A 66 -2.28 2.60 33.87
C SER A 66 -1.55 2.76 35.20
N PRO A 67 -2.22 3.08 36.34
CA PRO A 67 -1.52 3.33 37.58
C PRO A 67 -1.33 2.02 38.33
N VAL A 68 -0.09 1.70 38.73
CA VAL A 68 0.14 0.71 39.79
C VAL A 68 -0.43 1.27 41.09
N LYS A 69 -1.66 0.88 41.45
CA LYS A 69 -2.29 1.23 42.73
C LYS A 69 -3.01 0.05 43.36
N THR A 70 -2.27 -0.65 44.21
CA THR A 70 -2.86 -1.31 45.38
C THR A 70 -3.50 -0.27 46.30
N GLY A 71 -4.83 -0.30 46.44
CA GLY A 71 -5.50 0.08 47.68
C GLY A 71 -6.13 1.50 47.78
N THR A 72 -7.40 1.47 48.19
CA THR A 72 -8.12 2.49 48.98
C THR A 72 -8.86 3.60 48.21
N LEU A 73 -9.99 4.00 48.80
CA LEU A 73 -11.11 4.74 48.21
C LEU A 73 -10.90 6.26 48.18
N ALA A 74 -11.29 6.87 47.06
CA ALA A 74 -11.86 8.22 47.00
C ALA A 74 -12.79 8.30 45.79
N ALA A 75 -13.97 8.93 45.93
CA ALA A 75 -14.94 9.08 44.84
C ALA A 75 -14.96 10.51 44.31
N GLY A 76 -14.95 10.69 42.99
CA GLY A 76 -15.23 12.00 42.38
C GLY A 76 -14.53 12.27 41.03
N SER A 77 -15.34 12.25 39.96
CA SER A 77 -15.13 12.92 38.67
C SER A 77 -14.10 12.37 37.65
N ALA A 78 -14.35 12.72 36.38
CA ALA A 78 -13.45 12.72 35.22
C ALA A 78 -12.83 11.39 34.74
N VAL A 79 -13.66 10.40 34.36
CA VAL A 79 -13.27 9.45 33.30
C VAL A 79 -13.40 10.19 31.95
N VAL A 80 -12.30 10.75 31.45
CA VAL A 80 -12.29 11.45 30.15
C VAL A 80 -12.26 10.42 29.02
N SER A 81 -13.25 10.48 28.12
CA SER A 81 -13.37 9.52 27.01
C SER A 81 -12.18 9.61 26.04
N PRO A 82 -11.70 8.51 25.43
CA PRO A 82 -10.52 8.53 24.56
C PRO A 82 -10.52 9.58 23.45
N PRO A 83 -11.65 9.88 22.76
CA PRO A 83 -11.67 10.94 21.75
C PRO A 83 -11.59 12.36 22.32
N VAL A 84 -12.08 12.59 23.55
CA VAL A 84 -12.00 13.90 24.21
C VAL A 84 -10.55 14.23 24.57
N LEU A 85 -9.75 13.22 24.95
CA LEU A 85 -8.31 13.38 25.12
C LEU A 85 -7.60 13.71 23.79
N GLN A 86 -8.04 13.15 22.66
CA GLN A 86 -7.50 13.48 21.32
C GLN A 86 -7.79 14.94 20.93
N LEU A 87 -8.99 15.44 21.23
CA LEU A 87 -9.36 16.85 21.04
C LEU A 87 -8.54 17.78 21.95
N GLN A 88 -8.39 17.44 23.24
CA GLN A 88 -7.64 18.23 24.22
C GLN A 88 -6.13 18.30 23.92
N LEU A 89 -5.52 17.22 23.43
CA LEU A 89 -4.10 17.21 23.07
C LEU A 89 -3.81 18.09 21.84
N ARG A 90 -4.70 18.12 20.84
CA ARG A 90 -4.52 18.96 19.64
C ARG A 90 -4.56 20.47 19.95
N ASN A 91 -5.22 20.90 21.03
CA ASN A 91 -5.27 22.32 21.44
C ASN A 91 -3.94 22.89 21.98
N ASN A 92 -2.95 22.06 22.34
CA ASN A 92 -1.73 22.52 23.04
C ASN A 92 -0.51 22.75 22.12
N THR A 93 -0.64 22.60 20.80
CA THR A 93 0.49 22.75 19.86
C THR A 93 0.16 23.65 18.68
N HIS A 94 1.04 24.61 18.38
CA HIS A 94 0.91 25.65 17.34
C HIS A 94 0.74 25.18 15.87
N SER A 95 0.61 23.88 15.59
CA SER A 95 0.82 23.31 14.25
C SER A 95 -0.43 23.06 13.41
N LEU A 96 -1.60 22.77 14.01
CA LEU A 96 -2.81 22.38 13.27
C LEU A 96 -4.06 23.13 13.78
N SER A 97 -4.80 23.77 12.86
CA SER A 97 -6.13 24.29 13.17
C SER A 97 -7.13 23.14 13.31
N LEU A 98 -7.93 23.19 14.37
CA LEU A 98 -9.10 22.33 14.55
C LEU A 98 -10.34 22.99 13.97
N TRP A 99 -11.32 22.19 13.54
CA TRP A 99 -12.63 22.69 13.13
C TRP A 99 -13.28 23.47 14.28
N GLN A 100 -13.25 22.93 15.51
CA GLN A 100 -13.74 23.61 16.71
C GLN A 100 -13.01 24.93 17.05
N ASN A 101 -11.80 25.14 16.52
CA ASN A 101 -11.00 26.35 16.77
C ASN A 101 -11.14 27.41 15.66
N LEU A 102 -11.97 27.18 14.64
CA LEU A 102 -12.23 28.16 13.59
C LEU A 102 -13.07 29.32 14.16
N GLU A 103 -12.66 30.57 13.87
CA GLU A 103 -13.39 31.77 14.33
C GLU A 103 -14.87 31.73 13.93
N ALA A 104 -15.18 31.22 12.74
CA ALA A 104 -16.55 31.06 12.25
C ALA A 104 -17.36 29.99 13.03
N VAL A 105 -16.73 28.89 13.44
CA VAL A 105 -17.36 27.86 14.28
C VAL A 105 -17.59 28.40 15.70
N LEU A 106 -16.61 29.08 16.28
CA LEU A 106 -16.72 29.74 17.58
C LEU A 106 -17.84 30.80 17.59
N ALA A 107 -17.91 31.65 16.55
CA ALA A 107 -18.94 32.66 16.39
C ALA A 107 -20.35 32.09 16.13
N SER A 108 -20.45 30.91 15.52
CA SER A 108 -21.73 30.23 15.25
C SER A 108 -22.41 29.67 16.51
N GLY A 109 -21.64 29.38 17.57
CA GLY A 109 -22.14 28.73 18.77
C GLY A 109 -22.49 27.24 18.63
N LEU A 110 -22.23 26.61 17.47
CA LEU A 110 -22.56 25.20 17.17
C LEU A 110 -21.98 24.20 18.20
N LEU A 111 -20.81 24.50 18.78
CA LEU A 111 -20.15 23.65 19.79
C LEU A 111 -20.98 23.43 21.06
N ASN A 112 -21.98 24.28 21.33
CA ASN A 112 -22.90 24.13 22.46
C ASN A 112 -24.13 23.26 22.13
N GLN A 113 -24.28 22.81 20.88
CA GLN A 113 -25.46 22.10 20.37
C GLN A 113 -25.14 20.69 19.89
N LEU A 114 -23.90 20.43 19.45
CA LEU A 114 -23.44 19.15 18.90
C LEU A 114 -23.04 18.16 19.99
N GLU A 115 -23.31 16.87 19.79
CA GLU A 115 -22.73 15.80 20.61
C GLU A 115 -21.21 15.67 20.38
N PRO A 116 -20.43 15.19 21.37
CA PRO A 116 -19.01 14.91 21.18
C PRO A 116 -18.69 14.00 19.97
N LYS A 117 -19.61 13.10 19.60
CA LYS A 117 -19.50 12.24 18.40
C LYS A 117 -19.54 13.04 17.10
N GLU A 118 -20.40 14.06 17.04
CA GLU A 118 -20.57 14.90 15.86
C GLU A 118 -19.36 15.83 15.71
N ILE A 119 -18.82 16.36 16.82
CA ILE A 119 -17.58 17.15 16.82
C ILE A 119 -16.42 16.32 16.25
N ILE A 120 -16.24 15.06 16.66
CA ILE A 120 -15.22 14.15 16.10
C ILE A 120 -15.42 13.94 14.59
N MET A 121 -16.68 13.86 14.13
CA MET A 121 -17.00 13.68 12.72
C MET A 121 -16.67 14.94 11.90
N GLN A 122 -17.00 16.14 12.40
CA GLN A 122 -16.58 17.42 11.81
C GLN A 122 -15.05 17.53 11.74
N GLU A 123 -14.35 17.20 12.82
CA GLU A 123 -12.88 17.19 12.87
C GLU A 123 -12.26 16.19 11.87
N THR A 124 -12.93 15.08 11.58
CA THR A 124 -12.47 14.07 10.60
C THR A 124 -12.68 14.54 9.18
N MET A 125 -13.83 15.17 8.87
CA MET A 125 -14.06 15.76 7.55
C MET A 125 -13.15 16.98 7.32
N PHE A 126 -12.92 17.80 8.33
CA PHE A 126 -11.97 18.91 8.25
C PHE A 126 -10.51 18.44 8.16
N GLU A 127 -10.15 17.28 8.72
CA GLU A 127 -8.84 16.63 8.53
C GLU A 127 -8.61 16.27 7.06
N LEU A 128 -9.61 15.67 6.39
CA LEU A 128 -9.52 15.30 4.98
C LEU A 128 -9.18 16.53 4.13
N ILE A 129 -9.91 17.62 4.35
CA ILE A 129 -9.86 18.85 3.54
C ILE A 129 -8.57 19.64 3.79
N THR A 130 -8.22 19.88 5.06
CA THR A 130 -6.95 20.56 5.41
C THR A 130 -5.73 19.75 4.97
N SER A 131 -5.77 18.41 5.06
CA SER A 131 -4.68 17.57 4.59
C SER A 131 -4.62 17.42 3.07
N GLU A 132 -5.72 17.63 2.34
CA GLU A 132 -5.72 17.73 0.87
C GLU A 132 -5.06 19.04 0.43
N ALA A 133 -5.38 20.16 1.08
CA ALA A 133 -4.75 21.44 0.80
C ALA A 133 -3.24 21.43 1.07
N SER A 134 -2.78 20.84 2.19
CA SER A 134 -1.34 20.63 2.45
C SER A 134 -0.67 19.75 1.40
N TYR A 135 -1.39 18.73 0.92
CA TYR A 135 -0.91 17.83 -0.13
C TYR A 135 -0.78 18.57 -1.45
N TYR A 136 -1.82 19.27 -1.91
CA TYR A 136 -1.78 20.07 -3.14
C TYR A 136 -0.68 21.13 -3.09
N LYS A 137 -0.52 21.86 -1.98
CA LYS A 137 0.58 22.81 -1.75
C LYS A 137 1.97 22.17 -1.82
N SER A 138 2.11 20.91 -1.39
CA SER A 138 3.38 20.18 -1.52
C SER A 138 3.62 19.70 -2.97
N LEU A 139 2.56 19.46 -3.75
CA LEU A 139 2.66 19.21 -5.19
C LEU A 139 2.97 20.50 -5.98
N GLU A 140 2.39 21.64 -5.61
CA GLU A 140 2.69 22.96 -6.19
C GLU A 140 4.19 23.28 -6.07
N ILE A 141 4.82 22.93 -4.95
CA ILE A 141 6.28 23.06 -4.78
C ILE A 141 7.04 22.07 -5.67
N LEU A 142 6.58 20.82 -5.80
CA LEU A 142 7.17 19.83 -6.73
C LEU A 142 7.11 20.33 -8.19
N GLU A 143 6.04 21.02 -8.57
CA GLU A 143 5.86 21.59 -9.90
C GLU A 143 6.70 22.86 -10.11
N THR A 144 6.52 23.87 -9.26
CA THR A 144 7.08 25.21 -9.47
C THR A 144 8.57 25.29 -9.15
N HIS A 145 9.03 24.64 -8.09
CA HIS A 145 10.42 24.71 -7.63
C HIS A 145 11.33 23.67 -8.31
N PHE A 146 10.78 22.54 -8.77
CA PHE A 146 11.54 21.49 -9.46
C PHE A 146 11.13 21.27 -10.93
N LEU A 147 9.90 20.83 -11.24
CA LEU A 147 9.50 20.44 -12.62
C LEU A 147 9.66 21.58 -13.63
N ARG A 148 9.20 22.79 -13.28
CA ARG A 148 9.24 23.99 -14.13
C ARG A 148 10.52 24.80 -13.97
N ASN A 149 11.48 24.33 -13.19
CA ASN A 149 12.70 25.08 -12.89
C ASN A 149 13.64 25.09 -14.11
N PRO A 150 13.93 26.26 -14.72
CA PRO A 150 14.72 26.31 -15.95
C PRO A 150 16.17 25.86 -15.76
N LEU A 151 16.73 25.95 -14.55
CA LEU A 151 18.08 25.43 -14.28
C LEU A 151 18.07 23.90 -14.28
N LEU A 152 17.04 23.28 -13.67
CA LEU A 152 16.93 21.83 -13.59
C LEU A 152 16.59 21.21 -14.96
N VAL A 153 15.57 21.75 -15.63
CA VAL A 153 15.11 21.29 -16.96
C VAL A 153 16.25 21.31 -17.98
N ASN A 154 17.07 22.36 -18.01
CA ASN A 154 18.22 22.48 -18.92
C ASN A 154 19.38 21.50 -18.61
N THR A 155 19.29 20.69 -17.55
CA THR A 155 20.25 19.61 -17.26
C THR A 155 19.74 18.21 -17.63
N LEU A 156 18.49 18.07 -18.06
CA LEU A 156 17.81 16.79 -18.31
C LEU A 156 17.43 16.60 -19.79
N SER A 157 17.38 15.36 -20.26
CA SER A 157 16.71 15.05 -21.53
C SER A 157 15.18 14.97 -21.34
N GLN A 158 14.41 15.08 -22.42
CA GLN A 158 12.94 14.91 -22.38
C GLN A 158 12.52 13.52 -21.87
N SER A 159 13.31 12.48 -22.18
CA SER A 159 13.14 11.14 -21.60
C SER A 159 13.43 11.13 -20.10
N ASP A 160 14.48 11.81 -19.63
CA ASP A 160 14.80 11.86 -18.20
C ASP A 160 13.72 12.60 -17.42
N MET A 161 13.21 13.72 -17.95
CA MET A 161 12.05 14.46 -17.41
C MET A 161 10.84 13.54 -17.25
N HIS A 162 10.43 12.87 -18.33
CA HIS A 162 9.28 11.95 -18.32
C HIS A 162 9.48 10.80 -17.32
N PHE A 163 10.66 10.18 -17.27
CA PHE A 163 10.94 9.11 -16.30
C PHE A 163 11.09 9.59 -14.86
N LEU A 164 11.44 10.86 -14.62
CA LEU A 164 11.61 11.41 -13.27
C LEU A 164 10.28 11.88 -12.68
N PHE A 165 9.42 12.52 -13.48
CA PHE A 165 8.18 13.14 -13.03
C PHE A 165 6.89 12.36 -13.40
N SER A 166 6.97 11.36 -14.29
CA SER A 166 5.80 10.59 -14.74
C SER A 166 4.66 11.53 -15.19
N ASN A 167 3.42 11.19 -14.85
CA ASN A 167 2.20 11.96 -15.08
C ASN A 167 1.84 12.90 -13.89
N ILE A 168 2.81 13.51 -13.20
CA ILE A 168 2.56 14.33 -12.01
C ILE A 168 1.55 15.47 -12.25
N GLU A 169 1.58 16.11 -13.42
CA GLU A 169 0.64 17.19 -13.77
C GLU A 169 -0.82 16.72 -13.81
N GLU A 170 -1.07 15.45 -14.17
CA GLU A 170 -2.43 14.88 -14.14
C GLU A 170 -2.87 14.50 -12.72
N VAL A 171 -1.93 14.04 -11.88
CA VAL A 171 -2.17 13.84 -10.44
C VAL A 171 -2.53 15.18 -9.78
N MET A 172 -1.81 16.26 -10.12
CA MET A 172 -2.11 17.60 -9.63
C MET A 172 -3.50 18.07 -10.05
N LYS A 173 -3.86 17.96 -11.34
CA LYS A 173 -5.20 18.32 -11.84
C LYS A 173 -6.33 17.53 -11.18
N ALA A 174 -6.10 16.26 -10.83
CA ALA A 174 -7.08 15.46 -10.08
C ALA A 174 -7.21 15.93 -8.62
N SER A 175 -6.07 16.25 -7.98
CA SER A 175 -6.01 16.74 -6.59
C SER A 175 -6.60 18.14 -6.45
N GLU A 176 -6.36 19.02 -7.42
CA GLU A 176 -6.92 20.38 -7.50
C GLU A 176 -8.45 20.35 -7.55
N ARG A 177 -9.05 19.56 -8.46
CA ARG A 177 -10.52 19.45 -8.54
C ARG A 177 -11.12 18.85 -7.27
N PHE A 178 -10.47 17.83 -6.71
CA PHE A 178 -10.92 17.20 -5.47
C PHE A 178 -10.88 18.20 -4.30
N LEU A 179 -9.84 19.03 -4.21
CA LEU A 179 -9.75 20.12 -3.25
C LEU A 179 -10.85 21.17 -3.50
N MET A 180 -11.08 21.61 -4.74
CA MET A 180 -12.11 22.61 -5.06
C MET A 180 -13.52 22.17 -4.65
N ASP A 181 -13.90 20.92 -4.90
CA ASP A 181 -15.23 20.40 -4.50
C ASP A 181 -15.35 20.28 -2.98
N LEU A 182 -14.29 19.84 -2.30
CA LEU A 182 -14.20 19.79 -0.84
C LEU A 182 -14.25 21.19 -0.19
N GLU A 183 -13.61 22.17 -0.82
CA GLU A 183 -13.63 23.58 -0.42
C GLU A 183 -15.04 24.15 -0.56
N HIS A 184 -15.69 23.93 -1.70
CA HIS A 184 -17.06 24.36 -1.96
C HIS A 184 -18.04 23.83 -0.90
N ARG A 185 -17.88 22.57 -0.46
CA ARG A 185 -18.70 21.95 0.60
C ARG A 185 -18.58 22.66 1.97
N ILE A 186 -17.45 23.30 2.28
CA ILE A 186 -17.31 24.16 3.48
C ILE A 186 -17.95 25.54 3.25
N GLU A 187 -17.85 26.09 2.03
CA GLU A 187 -18.46 27.38 1.68
C GLU A 187 -20.00 27.33 1.67
N GLU A 188 -20.59 26.18 1.30
CA GLU A 188 -22.02 25.90 1.46
C GLU A 188 -22.46 25.94 2.94
N SER A 189 -21.67 25.33 3.83
CA SER A 189 -21.98 25.24 5.26
C SER A 189 -20.73 24.95 6.12
N ILE A 190 -20.55 25.76 7.16
CA ILE A 190 -19.55 25.54 8.22
C ILE A 190 -19.78 24.20 8.96
N TRP A 191 -21.04 23.76 9.06
CA TRP A 191 -21.40 22.41 9.49
C TRP A 191 -21.39 21.49 8.27
N ILE A 192 -20.32 20.72 8.13
CA ILE A 192 -20.12 19.81 7.01
C ILE A 192 -21.12 18.65 7.15
N SER A 193 -21.93 18.40 6.12
CA SER A 193 -22.98 17.37 6.14
C SER A 193 -22.43 15.98 5.84
N ASP A 194 -21.72 15.86 4.72
CA ASP A 194 -20.96 14.70 4.26
C ASP A 194 -19.88 15.18 3.27
N VAL A 195 -18.90 14.32 3.00
CA VAL A 195 -17.87 14.45 1.94
C VAL A 195 -17.71 13.16 1.12
N CYS A 196 -18.42 12.08 1.47
CA CYS A 196 -18.27 10.77 0.85
C CYS A 196 -18.79 10.71 -0.59
N ASP A 197 -19.74 11.57 -0.95
CA ASP A 197 -20.20 11.79 -2.32
C ASP A 197 -19.06 12.31 -3.21
N ILE A 198 -18.34 13.34 -2.75
CA ILE A 198 -17.17 13.91 -3.41
C ILE A 198 -16.05 12.85 -3.50
N VAL A 199 -15.70 12.22 -2.38
CA VAL A 199 -14.63 11.20 -2.36
C VAL A 199 -14.97 10.01 -3.28
N HIS A 200 -16.22 9.56 -3.35
CA HIS A 200 -16.61 8.47 -4.24
C HIS A 200 -16.54 8.90 -5.72
N HIS A 201 -17.04 10.09 -6.06
CA HIS A 201 -16.97 10.61 -7.43
C HIS A 201 -15.52 10.72 -7.93
N HIS A 202 -14.64 11.37 -7.15
CA HIS A 202 -13.23 11.54 -7.50
C HIS A 202 -12.46 10.20 -7.51
N ALA A 203 -12.79 9.27 -6.61
CA ALA A 203 -12.21 7.93 -6.60
C ALA A 203 -12.50 7.15 -7.90
N VAL A 204 -13.72 7.24 -8.43
CA VAL A 204 -14.12 6.51 -9.65
C VAL A 204 -13.62 7.21 -10.91
N GLU A 205 -13.86 8.52 -11.03
CA GLU A 205 -13.65 9.24 -12.30
C GLU A 205 -12.25 9.82 -12.47
N HIS A 206 -11.51 10.11 -11.39
CA HIS A 206 -10.32 10.97 -11.44
C HIS A 206 -9.05 10.38 -10.81
N PHE A 207 -9.16 9.54 -9.78
CA PHE A 207 -7.98 9.01 -9.06
C PHE A 207 -7.23 7.88 -9.81
N SER A 208 -7.71 7.44 -10.97
CA SER A 208 -7.00 6.49 -11.84
C SER A 208 -5.59 6.96 -12.26
N VAL A 209 -5.36 8.28 -12.32
CA VAL A 209 -4.04 8.88 -12.61
C VAL A 209 -2.99 8.56 -11.53
N PHE A 210 -3.40 8.35 -10.28
CA PHE A 210 -2.49 7.96 -9.18
C PHE A 210 -1.93 6.56 -9.42
N ILE A 211 -2.70 5.64 -10.02
CA ILE A 211 -2.25 4.28 -10.34
C ILE A 211 -1.06 4.32 -11.29
N THR A 212 -1.18 5.09 -12.38
CA THR A 212 -0.11 5.29 -13.37
C THR A 212 1.15 5.87 -12.72
N TYR A 213 0.99 6.84 -11.82
CA TYR A 213 2.11 7.48 -11.13
C TYR A 213 2.82 6.50 -10.17
N VAL A 214 2.05 5.83 -9.30
CA VAL A 214 2.59 4.91 -8.27
C VAL A 214 3.28 3.70 -8.90
N ILE A 215 2.76 3.17 -10.00
CA ILE A 215 3.41 2.10 -10.78
C ILE A 215 4.81 2.53 -11.24
N ASN A 216 4.97 3.78 -11.68
CA ASN A 216 6.25 4.32 -12.15
C ASN A 216 7.21 4.75 -11.02
N GLN A 217 6.78 4.79 -9.75
CA GLN A 217 7.57 5.31 -8.62
C GLN A 217 8.98 4.72 -8.51
N VAL A 218 9.10 3.40 -8.70
CA VAL A 218 10.39 2.67 -8.64
C VAL A 218 11.33 3.11 -9.78
N TYR A 219 10.77 3.48 -10.93
CA TYR A 219 11.52 3.95 -12.09
C TYR A 219 11.93 5.41 -11.91
N GLN A 220 11.10 6.26 -11.32
CA GLN A 220 11.47 7.62 -10.93
C GLN A 220 12.68 7.62 -9.99
N GLU A 221 12.68 6.76 -8.97
CA GLU A 221 13.77 6.69 -7.99
C GLU A 221 15.06 6.11 -8.58
N LYS A 222 14.98 5.03 -9.37
CA LYS A 222 16.13 4.48 -10.12
C LYS A 222 16.71 5.51 -11.10
N ASN A 223 15.85 6.24 -11.80
CA ASN A 223 16.22 7.29 -12.72
C ASN A 223 16.92 8.45 -12.01
N TYR A 224 16.36 8.92 -10.89
CA TYR A 224 16.96 9.96 -10.05
C TYR A 224 18.38 9.59 -9.60
N ARG A 225 18.57 8.36 -9.08
CA ARG A 225 19.90 7.87 -8.66
C ARG A 225 20.89 7.83 -9.83
N ARG A 226 20.50 7.26 -10.97
CA ARG A 226 21.33 7.24 -12.21
C ARG A 226 21.76 8.64 -12.65
N ILE A 227 20.84 9.61 -12.62
CA ILE A 227 21.12 10.99 -13.04
C ILE A 227 22.02 11.69 -12.02
N LEU A 228 21.75 11.57 -10.71
CA LEU A 228 22.63 12.10 -9.67
C LEU A 228 24.07 11.58 -9.80
N GLU A 229 24.24 10.28 -10.08
CA GLU A 229 25.55 9.65 -10.28
C GLU A 229 26.24 10.17 -11.54
N GLY A 230 25.55 10.19 -12.69
CA GLY A 230 26.14 10.49 -14.00
C GLY A 230 26.18 11.97 -14.42
N ASN A 231 25.41 12.86 -13.79
CA ASN A 231 25.24 14.25 -14.24
C ASN A 231 25.57 15.26 -13.12
N GLN A 232 26.80 15.80 -13.16
CA GLN A 232 27.29 16.78 -12.20
C GLN A 232 26.43 18.06 -12.14
N ARG A 233 26.00 18.61 -13.30
CA ARG A 233 25.21 19.85 -13.33
C ARG A 233 23.84 19.66 -12.70
N PHE A 234 23.20 18.51 -12.94
CA PHE A 234 21.95 18.15 -12.27
C PHE A 234 22.15 18.03 -10.76
N ARG A 235 23.23 17.35 -10.31
CA ARG A 235 23.56 17.19 -8.88
C ARG A 235 23.79 18.54 -8.18
N GLU A 236 24.55 19.44 -8.80
CA GLU A 236 24.82 20.79 -8.29
C GLU A 236 23.54 21.63 -8.23
N THR A 237 22.71 21.57 -9.28
CA THR A 237 21.42 22.27 -9.31
C THR A 237 20.47 21.72 -8.24
N MET A 238 20.34 20.40 -8.13
CA MET A 238 19.47 19.74 -7.16
C MET A 238 19.88 20.07 -5.72
N PHE A 239 21.19 20.10 -5.42
CA PHE A 239 21.70 20.55 -4.12
C PHE A 239 21.27 21.99 -3.79
N LEU A 240 21.29 22.91 -4.76
CA LEU A 240 20.79 24.28 -4.55
C LEU A 240 19.27 24.32 -4.34
N LEU A 241 18.50 23.43 -4.98
CA LEU A 241 17.05 23.36 -4.82
C LEU A 241 16.63 22.73 -3.48
N GLU A 242 17.27 21.64 -3.05
CA GLU A 242 16.98 20.97 -1.76
C GLU A 242 17.38 21.82 -0.54
N ASN A 243 18.38 22.70 -0.67
CA ASN A 243 18.75 23.65 0.38
C ASN A 243 17.94 24.97 0.36
N HIS A 244 17.00 25.14 -0.56
CA HIS A 244 16.22 26.38 -0.64
C HIS A 244 15.19 26.47 0.51
N PRO A 245 15.04 27.63 1.20
CA PRO A 245 14.14 27.72 2.37
C PRO A 245 12.68 27.32 2.09
N HIS A 246 12.23 27.43 0.84
CA HIS A 246 10.87 27.09 0.43
C HIS A 246 10.55 25.58 0.55
N VAL A 247 11.54 24.69 0.41
CA VAL A 247 11.38 23.23 0.63
C VAL A 247 11.67 22.80 2.07
N ARG A 248 12.04 23.73 2.96
CA ARG A 248 12.18 23.49 4.42
C ARG A 248 13.13 22.36 4.82
N GLY A 249 14.15 22.08 4.00
CA GLY A 249 15.10 20.97 4.22
C GLY A 249 14.56 19.58 3.87
N LEU A 250 13.41 19.49 3.20
CA LEU A 250 12.87 18.25 2.66
C LEU A 250 13.57 17.90 1.33
N SER A 251 13.98 16.64 1.17
CA SER A 251 14.57 16.16 -0.08
C SER A 251 13.55 16.09 -1.21
N PHE A 252 14.01 16.19 -2.46
CA PHE A 252 13.21 16.01 -3.67
C PHE A 252 12.48 14.66 -3.70
N THR A 253 13.14 13.60 -3.21
CA THR A 253 12.54 12.26 -3.07
C THR A 253 11.35 12.22 -2.12
N SER A 254 11.31 13.09 -1.10
CA SER A 254 10.19 13.21 -0.18
C SER A 254 8.95 13.86 -0.81
N PHE A 255 9.12 14.62 -1.90
CA PHE A 255 8.03 15.16 -2.71
C PHE A 255 7.57 14.13 -3.77
N LEU A 256 8.51 13.44 -4.44
CA LEU A 256 8.16 12.43 -5.45
C LEU A 256 7.28 11.29 -4.92
N ILE A 257 7.41 10.92 -3.64
CA ILE A 257 6.65 9.83 -3.01
C ILE A 257 5.25 10.25 -2.54
N LEU A 258 4.89 11.54 -2.63
CA LEU A 258 3.65 12.09 -2.07
C LEU A 258 2.37 11.42 -2.61
N PRO A 259 2.18 11.16 -3.92
CA PRO A 259 0.94 10.54 -4.41
C PRO A 259 0.68 9.14 -3.85
N PHE A 260 1.72 8.32 -3.68
CA PHE A 260 1.60 7.02 -2.99
C PHE A 260 1.16 7.18 -1.53
N GLN A 261 1.74 8.15 -0.82
CA GLN A 261 1.38 8.42 0.57
C GLN A 261 -0.03 9.00 0.72
N ARG A 262 -0.51 9.81 -0.23
CA ARG A 262 -1.86 10.38 -0.18
C ARG A 262 -2.92 9.33 -0.44
N ILE A 263 -2.85 8.58 -1.54
CA ILE A 263 -3.87 7.56 -1.85
C ILE A 263 -3.95 6.47 -0.77
N THR A 264 -2.81 6.14 -0.14
CA THR A 264 -2.76 5.21 1.00
C THR A 264 -3.38 5.79 2.28
N ARG A 265 -3.25 7.10 2.56
CA ARG A 265 -3.95 7.75 3.70
C ARG A 265 -5.45 7.90 3.43
N LEU A 266 -5.84 8.31 2.22
CA LEU A 266 -7.24 8.45 1.82
C LEU A 266 -8.01 7.12 2.01
N LYS A 267 -7.40 5.97 1.67
CA LYS A 267 -7.94 4.61 1.95
C LYS A 267 -8.28 4.37 3.43
N LEU A 268 -7.52 4.97 4.37
CA LEU A 268 -7.79 4.83 5.81
C LEU A 268 -8.97 5.71 6.26
N LEU A 269 -9.27 6.78 5.52
CA LEU A 269 -10.38 7.70 5.79
C LEU A 269 -11.70 7.24 5.13
N VAL A 270 -11.65 6.66 3.92
CA VAL A 270 -12.85 6.18 3.20
C VAL A 270 -12.64 4.75 2.68
N GLN A 271 -13.27 3.80 3.38
CA GLN A 271 -12.91 2.36 3.36
C GLN A 271 -13.30 1.53 2.12
N VAL A 272 -14.18 2.00 1.22
CA VAL A 272 -14.67 1.16 0.10
C VAL A 272 -13.93 1.48 -1.20
N SER A 273 -14.36 2.52 -1.95
CA SER A 273 -13.88 2.82 -3.31
C SER A 273 -12.34 2.85 -3.44
N LEU A 274 -11.67 3.45 -2.46
CA LEU A 274 -10.23 3.65 -2.46
C LEU A 274 -9.41 2.39 -2.18
N THR A 275 -10.01 1.34 -1.61
CA THR A 275 -9.31 0.06 -1.41
C THR A 275 -9.02 -0.63 -2.74
N THR A 276 -9.90 -0.50 -3.72
CA THR A 276 -9.69 -0.95 -5.11
C THR A 276 -8.49 -0.25 -5.72
N ILE A 277 -8.44 1.10 -5.66
CA ILE A 277 -7.34 1.90 -6.24
C ILE A 277 -5.99 1.51 -5.64
N VAL A 278 -5.90 1.39 -4.31
CA VAL A 278 -4.64 0.97 -3.66
C VAL A 278 -4.27 -0.48 -3.98
N LYS A 279 -5.25 -1.39 -4.19
CA LYS A 279 -4.97 -2.74 -4.68
C LYS A 279 -4.45 -2.74 -6.11
N GLU A 280 -4.99 -1.90 -6.99
CA GLU A 280 -4.54 -1.75 -8.37
C GLU A 280 -3.15 -1.11 -8.46
N CYS A 281 -2.86 -0.08 -7.66
CA CYS A 281 -1.50 0.43 -7.45
C CYS A 281 -0.54 -0.69 -7.05
N ASN A 282 -0.86 -1.44 -5.99
CA ASN A 282 0.02 -2.46 -5.43
C ASN A 282 0.22 -3.65 -6.38
N GLU A 283 -0.82 -4.13 -7.07
CA GLU A 283 -0.67 -5.19 -8.09
C GLU A 283 0.03 -4.69 -9.35
N GLY A 284 -0.17 -3.43 -9.74
CA GLY A 284 0.56 -2.79 -10.82
C GLY A 284 2.07 -2.74 -10.56
N VAL A 285 2.48 -2.26 -9.38
CA VAL A 285 3.88 -2.26 -8.92
C VAL A 285 4.46 -3.68 -8.90
N ARG A 286 3.72 -4.66 -8.34
CA ARG A 286 4.14 -6.07 -8.31
C ARG A 286 4.29 -6.66 -9.71
N LYS A 287 3.34 -6.42 -10.62
CA LYS A 287 3.38 -6.85 -12.03
C LYS A 287 4.55 -6.24 -12.79
N MET A 288 4.85 -4.97 -12.56
CA MET A 288 5.97 -4.28 -13.22
C MET A 288 7.32 -4.79 -12.69
N SER A 289 7.46 -5.00 -11.37
CA SER A 289 8.62 -5.63 -10.74
C SER A 289 8.87 -7.05 -11.26
N ARG A 290 7.82 -7.90 -11.29
CA ARG A 290 7.87 -9.25 -11.90
C ARG A 290 8.36 -9.20 -13.36
N THR A 291 7.92 -8.20 -14.12
CA THR A 291 8.30 -8.02 -15.54
C THR A 291 9.77 -7.62 -15.69
N GLU A 292 10.28 -6.72 -14.84
CA GLU A 292 11.70 -6.33 -14.82
C GLU A 292 12.60 -7.53 -14.49
N GLU A 293 12.22 -8.37 -13.53
CA GLU A 293 12.96 -9.60 -13.23
C GLU A 293 12.97 -10.58 -14.42
N LEU A 294 11.84 -10.78 -15.12
CA LEU A 294 11.82 -11.62 -16.32
C LEU A 294 12.73 -11.08 -17.43
N ILE A 295 12.81 -9.76 -17.61
CA ILE A 295 13.71 -9.13 -18.60
C ILE A 295 15.17 -9.35 -18.20
N SER A 296 15.53 -9.07 -16.94
CA SER A 296 16.88 -9.27 -16.41
C SER A 296 17.35 -10.72 -16.56
N ILE A 297 16.53 -11.69 -16.14
CA ILE A 297 16.83 -13.11 -16.31
C ILE A 297 16.96 -13.46 -17.80
N SER A 298 16.04 -12.98 -18.67
CA SER A 298 16.09 -13.25 -20.10
C SER A 298 17.32 -12.67 -20.81
N GLN A 299 17.98 -11.64 -20.27
CA GLN A 299 19.24 -11.10 -20.80
C GLN A 299 20.46 -11.96 -20.44
N THR A 300 20.39 -12.71 -19.34
CA THR A 300 21.48 -13.58 -18.86
C THR A 300 21.43 -15.02 -19.41
N LEU A 301 20.29 -15.45 -19.97
CA LEU A 301 20.07 -16.82 -20.44
C LEU A 301 20.59 -17.07 -21.85
N GLU A 302 21.26 -18.21 -22.05
CA GLU A 302 21.74 -18.67 -23.36
C GLU A 302 21.19 -20.06 -23.69
N PHE A 303 20.47 -20.16 -24.81
CA PHE A 303 19.87 -21.40 -25.30
C PHE A 303 20.75 -22.04 -26.38
N LYS A 304 20.91 -23.37 -26.33
CA LYS A 304 21.75 -24.12 -27.28
C LYS A 304 21.02 -24.58 -28.55
N SER A 305 19.69 -24.60 -28.54
CA SER A 305 18.87 -25.14 -29.63
C SER A 305 17.50 -24.44 -29.68
N LYS A 306 16.46 -25.03 -29.08
CA LYS A 306 15.15 -24.39 -28.91
C LYS A 306 15.26 -23.27 -27.87
N SER A 307 14.92 -22.03 -28.24
CA SER A 307 14.69 -20.95 -27.28
C SER A 307 13.31 -21.09 -26.65
N VAL A 308 13.18 -20.76 -25.36
CA VAL A 308 11.90 -20.68 -24.66
C VAL A 308 11.63 -19.20 -24.37
N PRO A 309 10.51 -18.60 -24.82
CA PRO A 309 10.21 -17.20 -24.54
C PRO A 309 9.98 -17.02 -23.04
N ILE A 310 10.85 -16.26 -22.37
CA ILE A 310 10.85 -16.08 -20.91
C ILE A 310 9.88 -14.98 -20.48
N ILE A 311 9.93 -13.82 -21.13
CA ILE A 311 9.04 -12.69 -20.86
C ILE A 311 7.60 -13.07 -21.24
N SER A 312 6.67 -12.96 -20.29
CA SER A 312 5.24 -13.27 -20.49
C SER A 312 4.39 -12.57 -19.44
N HIS A 313 3.23 -12.05 -19.84
CA HIS A 313 2.29 -11.32 -18.97
C HIS A 313 1.69 -12.17 -17.83
N SER A 314 1.78 -13.50 -17.92
CA SER A 314 1.27 -14.46 -16.92
C SER A 314 2.38 -15.36 -16.36
N ARG A 315 3.63 -14.90 -16.39
CA ARG A 315 4.76 -15.55 -15.74
C ARG A 315 5.33 -14.67 -14.63
N TRP A 316 5.78 -15.31 -13.57
CA TRP A 316 6.64 -14.73 -12.54
C TRP A 316 7.58 -15.82 -12.04
N LEU A 317 8.72 -15.41 -11.48
CA LEU A 317 9.63 -16.32 -10.81
C LEU A 317 9.02 -16.76 -9.46
N LEU A 318 9.21 -18.03 -9.11
CA LEU A 318 8.89 -18.58 -7.79
C LEU A 318 10.15 -18.84 -6.96
N LYS A 319 11.23 -19.36 -7.56
CA LYS A 319 12.53 -19.52 -6.87
C LYS A 319 13.68 -19.55 -7.88
N LYS A 320 14.85 -19.06 -7.47
CA LYS A 320 16.13 -19.22 -8.19
C LYS A 320 17.25 -19.55 -7.20
N GLY A 321 18.26 -20.30 -7.62
CA GLY A 321 19.39 -20.66 -6.77
C GLY A 321 20.26 -21.77 -7.33
N GLU A 322 21.40 -22.02 -6.67
CA GLU A 322 22.33 -23.09 -7.04
C GLU A 322 22.08 -24.35 -6.21
N VAL A 323 22.03 -25.51 -6.87
CA VAL A 323 21.96 -26.84 -6.26
C VAL A 323 23.07 -27.73 -6.82
N GLN A 324 23.52 -28.73 -6.07
CA GLN A 324 24.56 -29.63 -6.54
C GLN A 324 23.94 -30.88 -7.20
N LEU A 325 24.07 -30.99 -8.52
CA LEU A 325 23.71 -32.19 -9.26
C LEU A 325 24.69 -33.32 -8.95
N MET A 326 24.17 -34.41 -8.41
CA MET A 326 24.91 -35.64 -8.15
C MET A 326 25.03 -36.46 -9.44
N ALA A 327 26.24 -36.50 -10.00
CA ALA A 327 26.59 -37.39 -11.10
C ALA A 327 26.95 -38.77 -10.54
N GLY A 328 25.99 -39.70 -10.56
CA GLY A 328 26.22 -41.10 -10.16
C GLY A 328 27.45 -41.72 -10.88
N PRO A 329 28.13 -42.71 -10.26
CA PRO A 329 29.47 -43.17 -10.66
C PRO A 329 29.48 -43.93 -11.99
N LYS A 330 29.41 -43.18 -13.10
CA LYS A 330 29.51 -43.72 -14.47
C LYS A 330 30.96 -44.06 -14.78
N SER A 331 31.34 -45.30 -14.49
CA SER A 331 32.63 -45.89 -14.86
C SER A 331 32.78 -45.98 -16.38
N ASN A 332 33.35 -44.94 -16.98
CA ASN A 332 33.86 -45.00 -18.35
C ASN A 332 35.21 -45.72 -18.34
N ARG A 333 35.46 -46.62 -19.29
CA ARG A 333 36.72 -47.39 -19.44
C ARG A 333 37.93 -46.53 -19.88
N THR A 334 37.84 -45.21 -19.71
CA THR A 334 38.84 -44.19 -20.06
C THR A 334 39.07 -43.30 -18.84
N MET A 335 40.32 -43.17 -18.39
CA MET A 335 40.73 -42.50 -17.14
C MET A 335 40.46 -40.98 -17.11
N ARG A 336 39.20 -40.58 -16.95
CA ARG A 336 38.78 -39.22 -16.54
C ARG A 336 37.56 -39.32 -15.62
N SER A 337 37.82 -39.33 -14.31
CA SER A 337 36.75 -39.21 -13.31
C SER A 337 35.99 -37.90 -13.52
N ARG A 338 34.66 -37.98 -13.67
CA ARG A 338 33.80 -36.79 -13.63
C ARG A 338 33.59 -36.40 -12.17
N LYS A 339 33.58 -35.09 -11.88
CA LYS A 339 33.24 -34.59 -10.54
C LYS A 339 31.88 -35.17 -10.11
N LEU A 340 31.86 -35.77 -8.92
CA LEU A 340 30.69 -36.41 -8.30
C LEU A 340 29.54 -35.42 -8.09
N TYR A 341 29.87 -34.17 -7.76
CA TYR A 341 28.95 -33.04 -7.66
C TYR A 341 29.26 -32.03 -8.75
N GLN A 342 28.21 -31.45 -9.35
CA GLN A 342 28.33 -30.40 -10.36
C GLN A 342 27.32 -29.29 -10.05
N PRO A 343 27.74 -28.01 -9.95
CA PRO A 343 26.83 -26.91 -9.66
C PRO A 343 25.88 -26.70 -10.85
N VAL A 344 24.58 -26.62 -10.54
CA VAL A 344 23.49 -26.38 -11.48
C VAL A 344 22.62 -25.28 -10.89
N TYR A 345 22.28 -24.27 -11.69
CA TYR A 345 21.47 -23.16 -11.25
C TYR A 345 20.06 -23.30 -11.82
N LEU A 346 19.05 -23.27 -10.95
CA LEU A 346 17.65 -23.42 -11.33
C LEU A 346 16.97 -22.06 -11.41
N PHE A 347 16.12 -21.86 -12.43
CA PHE A 347 15.12 -20.80 -12.46
C PHE A 347 13.74 -21.45 -12.54
N LEU A 348 13.00 -21.41 -11.43
CA LEU A 348 11.67 -21.97 -11.33
C LEU A 348 10.64 -20.84 -11.37
N PHE A 349 9.85 -20.82 -12.44
CA PHE A 349 8.72 -19.93 -12.62
C PHE A 349 7.39 -20.63 -12.28
N ASN A 350 6.32 -19.84 -12.22
CA ASN A 350 4.96 -20.31 -11.97
C ASN A 350 4.44 -21.38 -12.95
N ASN A 351 5.00 -21.49 -14.16
CA ASN A 351 4.59 -22.48 -15.18
C ASN A 351 5.74 -23.25 -15.85
N LEU A 352 7.01 -22.92 -15.56
CA LEU A 352 8.20 -23.37 -16.28
C LEU A 352 9.36 -23.54 -15.31
N LEU A 353 10.14 -24.61 -15.45
CA LEU A 353 11.48 -24.74 -14.87
C LEU A 353 12.53 -24.61 -15.98
N LEU A 354 13.62 -23.90 -15.68
CA LEU A 354 14.89 -23.99 -16.41
C LEU A 354 15.96 -24.61 -15.51
N VAL A 355 16.64 -25.63 -16.04
CA VAL A 355 17.84 -26.23 -15.46
C VAL A 355 19.03 -25.66 -16.21
N THR A 356 19.91 -24.91 -15.55
CA THR A 356 20.98 -24.16 -16.23
C THR A 356 22.36 -24.42 -15.65
N LYS A 357 23.40 -24.18 -16.44
CA LYS A 357 24.78 -24.11 -15.98
C LYS A 357 25.26 -22.66 -16.02
N ARG A 358 25.65 -22.13 -14.87
CA ARG A 358 26.27 -20.81 -14.76
C ARG A 358 27.66 -20.79 -15.41
N SER A 359 27.98 -19.71 -16.11
CA SER A 359 29.28 -19.41 -16.72
C SER A 359 29.53 -17.90 -16.60
N GLY A 360 30.18 -17.50 -15.50
CA GLY A 360 30.27 -16.09 -15.11
C GLY A 360 28.89 -15.54 -14.73
N GLU A 361 28.45 -14.50 -15.45
CA GLU A 361 27.13 -13.88 -15.30
C GLU A 361 26.04 -14.55 -16.17
N LYS A 362 26.43 -15.38 -17.14
CA LYS A 362 25.48 -16.02 -18.06
C LYS A 362 25.08 -17.42 -17.62
N PHE A 363 23.86 -17.82 -17.99
CA PHE A 363 23.26 -19.09 -17.63
C PHE A 363 22.91 -19.89 -18.89
N HIS A 364 23.75 -20.89 -19.19
CA HIS A 364 23.51 -21.78 -20.32
C HIS A 364 22.38 -22.76 -19.96
N VAL A 365 21.26 -22.69 -20.67
CA VAL A 365 20.15 -23.65 -20.47
C VAL A 365 20.62 -25.05 -20.85
N LEU A 366 20.44 -25.99 -19.92
CA LEU A 366 20.71 -27.42 -20.12
C LEU A 366 19.42 -28.15 -20.45
N ASP A 367 18.34 -27.82 -19.73
CA ASP A 367 17.04 -28.46 -19.87
C ASP A 367 15.92 -27.52 -19.39
N SER A 368 14.69 -27.79 -19.81
CA SER A 368 13.51 -27.00 -19.48
C SER A 368 12.23 -27.85 -19.53
N CYS A 369 11.29 -27.56 -18.64
CA CYS A 369 10.12 -28.42 -18.43
C CYS A 369 8.94 -27.61 -17.90
N THR A 370 7.71 -27.92 -18.32
CA THR A 370 6.53 -27.26 -17.77
C THR A 370 6.26 -27.75 -16.35
N ARG A 371 5.76 -26.86 -15.48
CA ARG A 371 5.53 -27.17 -14.05
C ARG A 371 4.63 -28.39 -13.81
N ALA A 372 3.71 -28.67 -14.75
CA ALA A 372 2.83 -29.85 -14.70
C ALA A 372 3.57 -31.19 -14.86
N MET A 373 4.75 -31.19 -15.51
CA MET A 373 5.54 -32.37 -15.84
C MET A 373 6.72 -32.61 -14.88
N LEU A 374 6.90 -31.76 -13.87
CA LEU A 374 7.85 -31.99 -12.78
C LEU A 374 7.30 -33.00 -11.77
N ARG A 375 8.17 -33.82 -11.16
CA ARG A 375 7.88 -34.61 -9.94
C ARG A 375 9.12 -34.63 -9.05
N THR A 376 9.01 -34.16 -7.82
CA THR A 376 10.02 -34.44 -6.77
C THR A 376 9.70 -35.70 -6.01
N GLU A 377 10.76 -36.32 -5.49
CA GLU A 377 10.73 -37.51 -4.64
C GLU A 377 11.80 -37.31 -3.57
N ASP A 378 11.42 -37.48 -2.31
CA ASP A 378 12.34 -37.38 -1.18
C ASP A 378 13.32 -38.56 -1.19
N LEU A 379 14.53 -38.33 -0.69
CA LEU A 379 15.51 -39.38 -0.42
C LEU A 379 15.98 -39.21 1.03
N GLU A 380 15.86 -40.29 1.80
CA GLU A 380 16.28 -40.33 3.20
C GLU A 380 17.79 -40.08 3.33
N ASP A 381 18.18 -39.34 4.37
CA ASP A 381 19.54 -38.85 4.56
C ASP A 381 20.52 -39.97 4.99
N HIS A 382 21.07 -40.68 4.00
CA HIS A 382 22.03 -41.78 4.20
C HIS A 382 23.45 -41.25 4.54
N GLY A 383 23.56 -40.52 5.65
CA GLY A 383 24.79 -39.89 6.15
C GLY A 383 25.21 -38.64 5.36
N GLN A 384 26.25 -37.94 5.83
CA GLN A 384 26.64 -36.58 5.39
C GLN A 384 26.71 -36.37 3.85
N LEU A 385 27.15 -37.40 3.11
CA LEU A 385 27.28 -37.36 1.65
C LEU A 385 25.91 -37.33 0.94
N LEU A 386 24.92 -38.06 1.47
CA LEU A 386 23.56 -38.17 0.95
C LEU A 386 22.52 -37.35 1.74
N ALA A 387 22.96 -36.58 2.73
CA ALA A 387 22.10 -35.63 3.45
C ALA A 387 21.57 -34.51 2.54
N ASN A 388 20.35 -34.03 2.78
CA ASN A 388 19.70 -32.96 1.99
C ASN A 388 19.56 -33.26 0.47
N VAL A 389 19.45 -34.53 0.08
CA VAL A 389 19.28 -34.94 -1.33
C VAL A 389 17.80 -35.19 -1.65
N PHE A 390 17.38 -34.88 -2.87
CA PHE A 390 16.08 -35.24 -3.44
C PHE A 390 16.22 -35.59 -4.94
N ASN A 391 15.28 -36.38 -5.47
CA ASN A 391 15.16 -36.62 -6.90
C ASN A 391 14.21 -35.59 -7.53
N LEU A 392 14.56 -35.07 -8.70
CA LEU A 392 13.71 -34.25 -9.57
C LEU A 392 13.58 -34.93 -10.93
N ARG A 393 12.40 -35.49 -11.19
CA ARG A 393 12.03 -36.11 -12.46
C ARG A 393 11.28 -35.11 -13.33
N LEU A 394 11.78 -34.84 -14.52
CA LEU A 394 11.08 -34.20 -15.62
C LEU A 394 10.42 -35.34 -16.41
N LEU A 395 9.09 -35.40 -16.41
CA LEU A 395 8.37 -36.45 -17.13
C LEU A 395 8.55 -36.32 -18.65
N GLU A 396 8.59 -35.06 -19.12
CA GLU A 396 8.76 -34.63 -20.50
C GLU A 396 9.45 -33.24 -20.51
N ASN A 397 10.54 -33.10 -21.26
CA ASN A 397 11.31 -31.85 -21.40
C ASN A 397 11.15 -31.24 -22.81
N GLN A 398 11.89 -30.18 -23.17
CA GLN A 398 11.79 -29.59 -24.53
C GLN A 398 12.29 -30.50 -25.68
N GLU A 399 12.83 -31.67 -25.39
CA GLU A 399 13.19 -32.70 -26.38
C GLU A 399 12.27 -33.94 -26.26
N ASP A 400 11.14 -33.78 -25.57
CA ASP A 400 10.06 -34.75 -25.38
C ASP A 400 10.54 -36.04 -24.67
N ARG A 401 11.55 -35.87 -23.77
CA ARG A 401 12.22 -36.96 -23.04
C ARG A 401 11.96 -36.92 -21.54
N ASN A 402 11.99 -38.11 -20.94
CA ASN A 402 12.07 -38.29 -19.49
C ASN A 402 13.50 -38.07 -18.99
N VAL A 403 13.68 -37.24 -17.96
CA VAL A 403 14.99 -36.94 -17.37
C VAL A 403 14.89 -36.96 -15.84
N ASN A 404 15.88 -37.55 -15.16
CA ASN A 404 15.95 -37.55 -13.69
C ASN A 404 17.25 -36.89 -13.21
N TYR A 405 17.12 -35.93 -12.30
CA TYR A 405 18.22 -35.24 -11.63
C TYR A 405 18.21 -35.59 -10.14
N MET A 406 19.31 -36.15 -9.64
CA MET A 406 19.55 -36.28 -8.21
C MET A 406 20.22 -35.00 -7.71
N LEU A 407 19.52 -34.20 -6.90
CA LEU A 407 19.92 -32.86 -6.49
C LEU A 407 20.18 -32.81 -4.98
N LYS A 408 21.31 -32.25 -4.58
CA LYS A 408 21.65 -31.96 -3.18
C LYS A 408 21.48 -30.45 -2.92
N ALA A 409 20.65 -30.12 -1.95
CA ALA A 409 20.44 -28.77 -1.45
C ALA A 409 21.51 -28.37 -0.42
N THR A 410 21.55 -27.10 -0.05
CA THR A 410 22.50 -26.56 0.95
C THR A 410 22.13 -26.97 2.38
N SER A 411 20.84 -26.92 2.73
CA SER A 411 20.26 -27.33 4.02
C SER A 411 19.02 -28.22 3.82
N MET A 412 18.48 -28.77 4.93
CA MET A 412 17.19 -29.49 4.90
C MET A 412 16.04 -28.54 4.53
N SER A 413 16.07 -27.30 5.02
CA SER A 413 15.11 -26.26 4.66
C SER A 413 15.19 -25.82 3.20
N ASP A 414 16.39 -25.71 2.62
CA ASP A 414 16.59 -25.47 1.19
C ASP A 414 16.02 -26.65 0.37
N LYS A 415 16.26 -27.90 0.78
CA LYS A 415 15.63 -29.10 0.19
C LYS A 415 14.09 -29.01 0.24
N LEU A 416 13.51 -28.71 1.39
CA LEU A 416 12.05 -28.58 1.55
C LEU A 416 11.48 -27.41 0.73
N ARG A 417 12.11 -26.22 0.79
CA ARG A 417 11.75 -25.04 -0.03
C ARG A 417 11.78 -25.38 -1.53
N TRP A 418 12.84 -26.04 -2.02
CA TRP A 418 12.90 -26.51 -3.41
C TRP A 418 11.84 -27.54 -3.74
N MET A 419 11.61 -28.54 -2.89
CA MET A 419 10.63 -29.60 -3.17
C MET A 419 9.20 -29.06 -3.21
N CYS A 420 8.79 -28.27 -2.22
CA CYS A 420 7.48 -27.62 -2.17
C CYS A 420 7.32 -26.58 -3.29
N ALA A 421 8.38 -25.88 -3.68
CA ALA A 421 8.34 -25.00 -4.85
C ALA A 421 8.21 -25.78 -6.16
N LEU A 422 9.01 -26.83 -6.39
CA LEU A 422 9.08 -27.60 -7.66
C LEU A 422 7.80 -28.41 -7.92
N THR A 423 7.37 -29.21 -6.94
CA THR A 423 6.04 -29.84 -6.95
C THR A 423 5.37 -29.69 -5.60
N PRO A 424 4.52 -28.66 -5.40
CA PRO A 424 3.70 -28.55 -4.20
C PRO A 424 2.90 -29.84 -4.02
N SER A 425 2.90 -30.37 -2.80
CA SER A 425 2.21 -31.62 -2.42
C SER A 425 0.69 -31.48 -2.60
N ARG A 426 -0.11 -32.54 -2.46
CA ARG A 426 -1.58 -32.35 -2.46
C ARG A 426 -2.04 -31.40 -1.34
N ARG A 427 -1.31 -31.32 -0.21
CA ARG A 427 -1.54 -30.33 0.84
C ARG A 427 -1.30 -28.91 0.34
N THR A 428 -0.14 -28.61 -0.28
CA THR A 428 0.18 -27.23 -0.73
C THR A 428 -0.39 -26.83 -2.10
N ARG A 429 -0.81 -27.80 -2.93
CA ARG A 429 -1.40 -27.60 -4.27
C ARG A 429 -2.92 -27.40 -4.26
N PHE A 430 -3.60 -27.84 -3.21
CA PHE A 430 -5.04 -27.65 -3.00
C PHE A 430 -5.31 -27.00 -1.63
N MET A 431 -4.57 -25.94 -1.29
CA MET A 431 -4.87 -25.07 -0.13
C MET A 431 -6.04 -24.15 -0.43
N SER A 432 -7.18 -24.78 -0.70
CA SER A 432 -8.49 -24.20 -0.87
C SER A 432 -9.34 -24.60 0.34
N THR A 433 -10.05 -23.66 0.94
CA THR A 433 -10.94 -23.82 2.12
C THR A 433 -10.30 -24.25 3.46
N SER A 434 -9.15 -24.93 3.52
CA SER A 434 -8.59 -25.40 4.80
C SER A 434 -7.87 -24.30 5.61
N SER A 435 -7.15 -23.38 4.96
CA SER A 435 -6.55 -22.20 5.62
C SER A 435 -7.61 -21.21 6.12
N HIS A 436 -8.87 -21.38 5.73
CA HIS A 436 -10.00 -20.53 6.14
C HIS A 436 -10.85 -21.15 7.26
N GLN A 437 -10.42 -22.27 7.85
CA GLN A 437 -11.10 -22.85 9.01
C GLN A 437 -10.83 -22.00 10.27
N PRO A 438 -11.81 -21.78 11.17
CA PRO A 438 -11.65 -20.91 12.34
C PRO A 438 -10.49 -21.26 13.30
N ASP A 439 -9.97 -22.48 13.22
CA ASP A 439 -8.90 -23.02 14.05
C ASP A 439 -7.57 -23.20 13.29
N SER A 440 -7.44 -22.66 12.07
CA SER A 440 -6.16 -22.63 11.34
C SER A 440 -5.08 -21.96 12.21
N PRO A 441 -3.85 -22.50 12.33
CA PRO A 441 -2.79 -21.82 13.07
C PRO A 441 -2.45 -20.49 12.41
N GLN A 442 -2.17 -19.47 13.21
CA GLN A 442 -1.86 -18.12 12.73
C GLN A 442 -0.70 -17.53 13.54
N VAL A 443 0.06 -16.66 12.88
CA VAL A 443 1.15 -15.92 13.48
C VAL A 443 0.98 -14.42 13.22
N GLN A 444 1.43 -13.59 14.15
CA GLN A 444 1.47 -12.14 14.03
C GLN A 444 2.92 -11.67 13.93
N CYS A 445 3.23 -10.78 12.98
CA CYS A 445 4.56 -10.21 12.81
C CYS A 445 4.89 -9.23 13.93
N ILE A 446 5.91 -9.55 14.72
CA ILE A 446 6.47 -8.69 15.78
C ILE A 446 7.62 -7.81 15.26
N GLN A 447 8.17 -8.12 14.09
CA GLN A 447 9.20 -7.34 13.40
C GLN A 447 8.93 -7.34 11.88
N SER A 448 9.16 -6.20 11.22
CA SER A 448 9.09 -6.14 9.76
C SER A 448 10.25 -6.92 9.12
N TYR A 449 9.98 -7.62 8.02
CA TYR A 449 10.96 -8.40 7.25
C TYR A 449 10.84 -8.08 5.76
N SER A 450 11.98 -7.94 5.09
CA SER A 450 12.04 -7.79 3.63
C SER A 450 12.50 -9.11 3.01
N ALA A 451 11.71 -9.66 2.09
CA ALA A 451 12.07 -10.84 1.31
C ALA A 451 13.45 -10.67 0.63
N GLN A 452 14.29 -11.70 0.69
CA GLN A 452 15.60 -11.76 0.05
C GLN A 452 15.59 -12.71 -1.15
N GLU A 453 14.77 -13.77 -1.11
CA GLU A 453 14.56 -14.72 -2.20
C GLU A 453 13.14 -14.63 -2.80
N PRO A 454 12.92 -15.04 -4.08
CA PRO A 454 11.62 -14.91 -4.74
C PRO A 454 10.49 -15.81 -4.19
N ASP A 455 10.83 -16.80 -3.36
CA ASP A 455 9.86 -17.64 -2.63
C ASP A 455 9.53 -17.07 -1.24
N GLU A 456 10.06 -15.90 -0.87
CA GLU A 456 9.84 -15.26 0.43
C GLU A 456 8.79 -14.14 0.37
N ILE A 457 8.14 -13.87 1.49
CA ILE A 457 7.17 -12.78 1.66
C ILE A 457 7.75 -11.68 2.54
N SER A 458 7.67 -10.42 2.08
CA SER A 458 7.95 -9.26 2.91
C SER A 458 6.75 -9.01 3.82
N THR A 459 6.99 -8.82 5.12
CA THR A 459 5.96 -8.62 6.15
C THR A 459 6.16 -7.32 6.91
N GLU A 460 5.08 -6.64 7.28
CA GLU A 460 5.13 -5.46 8.15
C GLU A 460 4.80 -5.83 9.61
N MET A 461 5.20 -5.01 10.57
CA MET A 461 4.84 -5.19 11.97
C MET A 461 3.31 -5.16 12.14
N ALA A 462 2.78 -6.15 12.87
CA ALA A 462 1.36 -6.50 13.01
C ALA A 462 0.64 -7.06 11.77
N ASP A 463 1.34 -7.46 10.70
CA ASP A 463 0.78 -8.40 9.72
C ASP A 463 0.33 -9.70 10.42
N VAL A 464 -0.80 -10.26 9.99
CA VAL A 464 -1.27 -11.59 10.44
C VAL A 464 -1.29 -12.56 9.27
N LEU A 465 -0.68 -13.72 9.47
CA LEU A 465 -0.58 -14.78 8.47
C LEU A 465 -1.18 -16.09 8.98
N ASN A 466 -1.98 -16.74 8.14
CA ASN A 466 -2.28 -18.16 8.26
C ASN A 466 -0.98 -18.95 8.04
N LEU A 467 -0.68 -19.88 8.94
CA LEU A 467 0.50 -20.73 8.85
C LEU A 467 0.18 -22.00 8.04
N LEU A 468 1.01 -22.31 7.05
CA LEU A 468 0.76 -23.37 6.06
C LEU A 468 1.74 -24.54 6.18
N GLU A 469 3.02 -24.27 6.43
CA GLU A 469 4.10 -25.26 6.55
C GLU A 469 5.29 -24.67 7.34
N CYS A 470 6.05 -25.50 8.06
CA CYS A 470 7.22 -25.08 8.86
C CYS A 470 8.42 -26.00 8.59
N THR A 471 9.64 -25.49 8.82
CA THR A 471 10.88 -26.28 8.81
C THR A 471 11.54 -26.28 10.19
N ASP A 472 12.30 -27.33 10.50
CA ASP A 472 12.93 -27.52 11.83
C ASP A 472 14.01 -26.47 12.18
N ASP A 473 14.55 -25.76 11.18
CA ASP A 473 15.47 -24.63 11.36
C ASP A 473 14.75 -23.26 11.47
N GLY A 474 13.42 -23.25 11.53
CA GLY A 474 12.63 -22.06 11.82
C GLY A 474 12.27 -21.18 10.63
N TRP A 475 12.15 -21.72 9.41
CA TRP A 475 11.40 -21.07 8.34
C TRP A 475 9.93 -21.47 8.36
N MET A 476 9.05 -20.55 8.01
CA MET A 476 7.61 -20.76 7.96
C MET A 476 7.05 -20.25 6.63
N MET A 477 6.16 -21.03 6.01
CA MET A 477 5.38 -20.67 4.83
C MET A 477 4.00 -20.25 5.30
N GLY A 478 3.52 -19.08 4.86
CA GLY A 478 2.23 -18.55 5.28
C GLY A 478 1.44 -17.86 4.17
N GLU A 479 0.21 -17.52 4.51
CA GLU A 479 -0.73 -16.74 3.70
C GLU A 479 -1.20 -15.53 4.52
N ARG A 480 -0.83 -14.33 4.07
CA ARG A 480 -1.19 -13.08 4.75
C ARG A 480 -2.68 -12.79 4.56
N LEU A 481 -3.39 -12.54 5.67
CA LEU A 481 -4.85 -12.48 5.67
C LEU A 481 -5.43 -11.28 4.89
N HIS A 482 -4.72 -10.15 4.84
CA HIS A 482 -5.30 -8.91 4.33
C HIS A 482 -5.30 -8.78 2.79
N ASP A 483 -4.41 -9.51 2.10
CA ASP A 483 -4.25 -9.50 0.64
C ASP A 483 -4.13 -10.88 -0.01
N GLY A 484 -3.92 -11.95 0.77
CA GLY A 484 -3.75 -13.31 0.28
C GLY A 484 -2.36 -13.61 -0.29
N GLU A 485 -1.35 -12.74 -0.07
CA GLU A 485 0.01 -13.05 -0.50
C GLU A 485 0.62 -14.20 0.29
N ARG A 486 1.45 -15.01 -0.38
CA ARG A 486 2.03 -16.23 0.18
C ARG A 486 3.53 -16.31 -0.07
N GLY A 487 4.28 -16.78 0.92
CA GLY A 487 5.73 -16.97 0.82
C GLY A 487 6.35 -17.48 2.12
N TRP A 488 7.63 -17.80 2.06
CA TRP A 488 8.46 -18.14 3.21
C TRP A 488 8.87 -16.88 3.99
N PHE A 489 8.93 -16.97 5.31
CA PHE A 489 9.47 -15.95 6.20
C PHE A 489 10.17 -16.63 7.40
N PRO A 490 11.14 -15.97 8.03
CA PRO A 490 11.87 -16.55 9.15
C PRO A 490 11.08 -16.41 10.46
N GLY A 491 10.85 -17.51 11.17
CA GLY A 491 9.98 -17.56 12.36
C GLY A 491 10.35 -16.62 13.50
N ARG A 492 11.61 -16.16 13.57
CA ARG A 492 12.10 -15.16 14.54
C ARG A 492 11.41 -13.78 14.46
N VAL A 493 10.67 -13.47 13.38
CA VAL A 493 9.99 -12.17 13.20
C VAL A 493 8.50 -12.22 13.53
N VAL A 494 7.99 -13.35 14.03
CA VAL A 494 6.57 -13.56 14.35
C VAL A 494 6.37 -14.20 15.73
N GLU A 495 5.15 -14.11 16.24
CA GLU A 495 4.66 -14.83 17.43
C GLU A 495 3.37 -15.59 17.10
N GLU A 496 3.12 -16.74 17.74
CA GLU A 496 1.93 -17.57 17.47
C GLU A 496 0.68 -17.05 18.21
N ILE A 497 -0.41 -16.86 17.48
CA ILE A 497 -1.71 -16.42 18.02
C ILE A 497 -2.40 -17.61 18.69
N GLN A 498 -2.18 -17.82 20.00
CA GLN A 498 -2.66 -19.01 20.71
C GLN A 498 -4.20 -19.11 20.85
N SER A 499 -4.91 -17.99 21.02
CA SER A 499 -6.38 -17.97 21.19
C SER A 499 -7.12 -18.32 19.89
N LYS A 500 -8.02 -19.30 19.97
CA LYS A 500 -8.87 -19.73 18.84
C LYS A 500 -9.89 -18.65 18.45
N GLU A 501 -10.34 -17.89 19.44
CA GLU A 501 -11.32 -16.83 19.33
C GLU A 501 -10.76 -15.67 18.48
N VAL A 502 -9.49 -15.30 18.73
CA VAL A 502 -8.74 -14.32 17.94
C VAL A 502 -8.49 -14.84 16.53
N ARG A 503 -8.01 -16.09 16.35
CA ARG A 503 -7.78 -16.65 15.00
C ARG A 503 -9.06 -16.69 14.14
N ALA A 504 -10.18 -17.05 14.76
CA ALA A 504 -11.50 -16.98 14.14
C ALA A 504 -11.97 -15.55 13.86
N GLN A 505 -11.61 -14.56 14.70
CA GLN A 505 -11.92 -13.14 14.46
C GLN A 505 -11.14 -12.59 13.26
N ASN A 506 -9.83 -12.81 13.22
CA ASN A 506 -8.96 -12.38 12.12
C ASN A 506 -9.48 -12.88 10.76
N LEU A 507 -9.89 -14.15 10.68
CA LEU A 507 -10.52 -14.73 9.49
C LEU A 507 -11.85 -14.06 9.13
N ARG A 508 -12.74 -13.80 10.10
CA ARG A 508 -14.02 -13.11 9.86
C ARG A 508 -13.82 -11.69 9.36
N GLU A 509 -12.82 -10.98 9.86
CA GLU A 509 -12.49 -9.62 9.42
C GLU A 509 -11.88 -9.61 8.02
N ALA A 510 -10.95 -10.52 7.71
CA ALA A 510 -10.44 -10.73 6.36
C ALA A 510 -11.57 -11.05 5.36
N PHE A 511 -12.49 -11.95 5.71
CA PHE A 511 -13.65 -12.27 4.85
C PHE A 511 -14.63 -11.11 4.68
N LYS A 512 -14.88 -10.28 5.71
CA LYS A 512 -15.66 -9.04 5.57
C LYS A 512 -15.02 -8.10 4.56
N ILE A 513 -13.71 -7.88 4.67
CA ILE A 513 -12.94 -7.01 3.74
C ILE A 513 -12.98 -7.58 2.31
N GLN A 514 -12.90 -8.90 2.13
CA GLN A 514 -12.98 -9.54 0.82
C GLN A 514 -14.38 -9.46 0.20
N HIS A 515 -15.45 -9.86 0.88
CA HIS A 515 -16.80 -9.81 0.31
C HIS A 515 -17.35 -8.39 0.12
N ALA A 516 -16.84 -7.39 0.87
CA ALA A 516 -17.12 -5.98 0.59
C ALA A 516 -16.63 -5.53 -0.82
N HIS A 517 -15.61 -6.20 -1.38
CA HIS A 517 -15.17 -5.94 -2.77
C HIS A 517 -16.07 -6.61 -3.82
N GLU A 518 -16.68 -7.76 -3.51
CA GLU A 518 -17.51 -8.51 -4.47
C GLU A 518 -18.95 -7.98 -4.54
N GLY A 519 -19.52 -7.56 -3.40
CA GLY A 519 -20.89 -7.03 -3.32
C GLY A 519 -21.08 -5.65 -3.97
N GLY A 520 -19.99 -4.92 -4.22
CA GLY A 520 -19.99 -3.51 -4.66
C GLY A 520 -20.66 -3.20 -5.99
N LYS A 521 -21.13 -4.21 -6.76
CA LYS A 521 -21.92 -3.98 -7.99
C LYS A 521 -23.42 -3.78 -7.77
N HIS A 522 -23.95 -4.06 -6.57
CA HIS A 522 -25.33 -3.78 -6.22
C HIS A 522 -25.53 -3.55 -4.70
N LYS A 523 -25.27 -2.33 -4.22
CA LYS A 523 -26.16 -1.59 -3.30
C LYS A 523 -25.65 -0.20 -2.95
N ASP A 524 -26.57 0.76 -3.03
CA ASP A 524 -26.42 2.13 -2.55
C ASP A 524 -26.40 2.26 -1.03
N LEU A 525 -25.82 3.37 -0.58
CA LEU A 525 -26.08 4.12 0.66
C LEU A 525 -26.48 3.33 1.92
N THR A 526 -25.50 3.08 2.81
CA THR A 526 -25.70 3.40 4.24
C THR A 526 -24.37 3.58 4.99
N PHE A 527 -23.99 4.83 5.27
CA PHE A 527 -22.71 5.17 5.92
C PHE A 527 -22.57 4.68 7.38
N LYS A 528 -23.69 4.28 8.02
CA LYS A 528 -23.73 3.77 9.41
C LYS A 528 -22.90 2.49 9.66
N ALA A 529 -22.40 1.82 8.62
CA ALA A 529 -21.69 0.54 8.74
C ALA A 529 -20.15 0.62 8.67
N LEU A 530 -19.56 1.81 8.42
CA LEU A 530 -18.12 1.95 8.10
C LEU A 530 -17.29 2.72 9.14
N LEU A 531 -17.88 3.10 10.27
CA LEU A 531 -17.19 3.73 11.42
C LEU A 531 -17.07 2.80 12.65
N SER A 532 -16.89 1.50 12.42
CA SER A 532 -16.32 0.52 13.36
C SER A 532 -15.81 -0.69 12.55
N PRO A 533 -14.58 -1.19 12.75
CA PRO A 533 -14.20 -1.90 13.98
C PRO A 533 -13.16 -1.21 14.88
N LEU A 534 -12.55 -0.12 14.42
CA LEU A 534 -11.45 0.58 15.14
C LEU A 534 -11.90 1.33 16.43
N VAL A 535 -13.15 1.17 16.85
CA VAL A 535 -13.75 1.77 18.06
C VAL A 535 -14.37 0.71 18.99
N GLU A 536 -14.81 -0.45 18.48
CA GLU A 536 -15.50 -1.49 19.26
C GLU A 536 -14.60 -2.25 20.27
N VAL A 537 -13.28 -2.20 20.12
CA VAL A 537 -12.31 -2.86 21.02
C VAL A 537 -12.30 -2.25 22.44
N THR A 538 -13.02 -1.14 22.67
CA THR A 538 -13.04 -0.40 23.94
C THR A 538 -14.37 -0.42 24.71
N LEU A 539 -15.35 -1.29 24.37
CA LEU A 539 -16.69 -1.23 25.03
C LEU A 539 -17.45 -2.56 25.24
N ASN A 540 -16.78 -3.73 25.24
CA ASN A 540 -17.44 -5.01 25.54
C ASN A 540 -16.64 -5.92 26.51
N SER A 541 -16.31 -5.37 27.68
CA SER A 541 -16.04 -6.12 28.90
C SER A 541 -16.71 -5.40 30.05
N LEU A 542 -17.53 -6.13 30.85
CA LEU A 542 -18.62 -5.65 31.72
C LEU A 542 -19.91 -5.30 30.95
N THR A 543 -21.05 -5.97 31.16
CA THR A 543 -21.31 -7.17 31.98
C THR A 543 -22.57 -7.90 31.51
N HIS A 544 -22.73 -9.18 31.86
CA HIS A 544 -24.03 -9.85 31.82
C HIS A 544 -25.05 -9.15 32.74
N LEU A 545 -26.26 -8.92 32.22
CA LEU A 545 -27.53 -9.13 32.93
C LEU A 545 -28.65 -9.37 31.91
#